data_AF-A0AAU7W656-F1
#
_entry.id   AF-A0AAU7W656-F1
#
_cell.length_a   1.000
_cell.length_b   1.000
_cell.length_c   1.000
_cell.angle_alpha   90.00
_cell.angle_beta   90.00
_cell.angle_gamma   90.00
#
_symmetry.space_group_name_H-M   'P 1'
#
loop_
_entity.id
_entity.type
_entity.pdbx_description
1 polymer ?
#
loop_
_entity_poly.entity_id
_entity_poly.type
_entity_poly.pdbx_seq_one_letter_code
_entity_poly.pdbx_strand_id
1 'polypeptide(L)'
;MSNEITAVDRLPTLSTTDRGGRMTTLEPGRPVGRLGAAVILRIVLGWATWAIVSFVMSAALFGLAPGSEVGRVLGSPWAAVAALALGWFAILQSIWVYERAKASFGQTRVAGLLAWLTVSAGLAAGTAGWLAASLRTDPEPPFDLERIATAPDIPRELSALIGAVYAVWALVILCRLPGAIHHARSRQRTLERLRANGRRHAAVLTDVTFGNHWVGSQPQFTIEATYDADGAQRLARARMRADADRVPVVGTRMVVLTDGEGSVALEFDESAEIAFQPEERYRAPED
;
A
#
# COMPACT_ATOMS: atom_id res chain seq x y z
N MET A 1 -14.30 -5.59 19.38
CA MET A 1 -13.93 -6.70 18.48
C MET A 1 -12.44 -6.91 18.64
N SER A 2 -12.10 -7.82 19.53
CA SER A 2 -10.75 -8.01 20.06
C SER A 2 -9.92 -8.92 19.17
N ASN A 3 -8.75 -8.41 18.78
CA ASN A 3 -7.47 -9.08 18.51
C ASN A 3 -7.49 -10.61 18.41
N GLU A 4 -8.00 -11.11 17.29
CA GLU A 4 -7.51 -12.34 16.68
C GLU A 4 -6.69 -11.93 15.44
N ILE A 5 -5.65 -11.11 15.68
CA ILE A 5 -4.55 -10.96 14.72
C ILE A 5 -3.79 -12.29 14.84
N THR A 6 -4.18 -13.24 13.99
CA THR A 6 -3.69 -14.61 13.94
C THR A 6 -2.16 -14.62 14.02
N ALA A 7 -1.60 -15.52 14.82
CA ALA A 7 -0.15 -15.65 15.05
C ALA A 7 0.73 -15.76 13.78
N VAL A 8 0.13 -16.04 12.63
CA VAL A 8 0.74 -16.06 11.29
C VAL A 8 1.12 -14.66 10.79
N ASP A 9 0.42 -13.61 11.22
CA ASP A 9 0.64 -12.21 10.79
C ASP A 9 1.92 -11.57 11.40
N ARG A 10 2.64 -12.34 12.23
CA ARG A 10 3.87 -11.91 12.92
C ARG A 10 5.13 -12.66 12.49
N LEU A 11 5.01 -13.60 11.56
CA LEU A 11 6.19 -14.28 11.03
C LEU A 11 6.94 -13.38 10.05
N PRO A 12 8.28 -13.40 10.06
CA PRO A 12 9.05 -12.62 9.11
C PRO A 12 8.69 -12.97 7.68
N THR A 13 8.45 -11.94 6.87
CA THR A 13 8.22 -12.07 5.44
C THR A 13 9.54 -12.33 4.73
N LEU A 14 9.65 -13.45 4.01
CA LEU A 14 10.84 -13.83 3.26
C LEU A 14 10.65 -13.67 1.75
N SER A 15 11.71 -13.31 1.04
CA SER A 15 11.72 -13.31 -0.43
C SER A 15 13.11 -13.52 -0.98
N THR A 16 13.27 -14.49 -1.87
CA THR A 16 14.54 -14.77 -2.58
C THR A 16 14.81 -13.81 -3.73
N THR A 17 13.78 -13.14 -4.26
CA THR A 17 13.87 -12.31 -5.48
C THR A 17 13.50 -10.86 -5.27
N ASP A 18 12.51 -10.58 -4.42
CA ASP A 18 11.92 -9.26 -4.26
C ASP A 18 12.45 -8.54 -3.02
N ARG A 19 12.38 -7.21 -3.03
CA ARG A 19 12.82 -6.35 -1.92
C ARG A 19 11.77 -5.31 -1.52
N GLY A 20 11.83 -4.90 -0.26
CA GLY A 20 10.96 -3.88 0.33
C GLY A 20 9.47 -4.11 0.08
N GLY A 21 8.77 -3.10 -0.41
CA GLY A 21 7.32 -3.20 -0.65
C GLY A 21 6.89 -4.19 -1.75
N ARG A 22 7.83 -4.74 -2.52
CA ARG A 22 7.56 -5.76 -3.54
C ARG A 22 7.62 -7.19 -3.00
N MET A 23 8.07 -7.39 -1.76
CA MET A 23 8.06 -8.71 -1.15
C MET A 23 6.61 -9.19 -1.04
N THR A 24 6.37 -10.38 -1.58
CA THR A 24 5.05 -11.00 -1.68
C THR A 24 4.98 -12.19 -0.75
N THR A 25 3.98 -12.21 0.12
CA THR A 25 3.64 -13.38 0.94
C THR A 25 2.40 -14.08 0.40
N LEU A 26 2.30 -15.36 0.72
CA LEU A 26 1.08 -16.14 0.58
C LEU A 26 1.00 -17.03 1.80
N GLU A 27 -0.08 -16.94 2.58
CA GLU A 27 -0.30 -17.87 3.69
C GLU A 27 -0.50 -19.29 3.12
N PRO A 28 -0.03 -20.35 3.81
CA PRO A 28 -0.32 -21.73 3.44
C PRO A 28 -1.83 -21.96 3.28
N GLY A 29 -2.22 -22.65 2.21
CA GLY A 29 -3.62 -22.97 1.92
C GLY A 29 -4.48 -21.80 1.40
N ARG A 30 -3.95 -20.57 1.32
CA ARG A 30 -4.69 -19.45 0.72
C ARG A 30 -4.58 -19.41 -0.79
N PRO A 31 -5.68 -19.07 -1.50
CA PRO A 31 -5.66 -18.92 -2.94
C PRO A 31 -4.93 -17.64 -3.36
N VAL A 32 -4.46 -17.63 -4.60
CA VAL A 32 -3.88 -16.44 -5.25
C VAL A 32 -4.82 -15.25 -5.19
N GLY A 33 -4.26 -14.08 -4.88
CA GLY A 33 -4.97 -12.83 -4.67
C GLY A 33 -5.82 -12.36 -5.83
N ARG A 34 -7.08 -12.01 -5.53
CA ARG A 34 -8.04 -11.43 -6.47
C ARG A 34 -8.60 -10.12 -5.91
N LEU A 35 -8.87 -9.17 -6.80
CA LEU A 35 -9.68 -8.01 -6.46
C LEU A 35 -11.14 -8.46 -6.42
N GLY A 36 -11.70 -8.55 -5.23
CA GLY A 36 -13.13 -8.83 -5.07
C GLY A 36 -13.99 -7.62 -5.41
N ALA A 37 -15.24 -7.86 -5.83
CA ALA A 37 -16.21 -6.80 -6.12
C ALA A 37 -16.38 -5.82 -4.94
N ALA A 38 -16.36 -6.32 -3.71
CA ALA A 38 -16.42 -5.49 -2.51
C ALA A 38 -15.26 -4.48 -2.40
N VAL A 39 -14.04 -4.87 -2.81
CA VAL A 39 -12.89 -3.95 -2.81
C VAL A 39 -13.06 -2.88 -3.88
N ILE A 40 -13.51 -3.26 -5.08
CA ILE A 40 -13.78 -2.31 -6.16
C ILE A 40 -14.86 -1.32 -5.74
N LEU A 41 -15.97 -1.80 -5.16
CA LEU A 41 -17.05 -0.95 -4.67
C LEU A 41 -16.54 0.04 -3.61
N ARG A 42 -15.67 -0.41 -2.69
CA ARG A 42 -15.07 0.44 -1.66
C ARG A 42 -14.10 1.46 -2.24
N ILE A 43 -13.34 1.11 -3.28
CA ILE A 43 -12.50 2.06 -4.02
C ILE A 43 -13.38 3.15 -4.66
N VAL A 44 -14.46 2.77 -5.33
CA VAL A 44 -15.40 3.72 -5.95
C VAL A 44 -16.08 4.60 -4.90
N LEU A 45 -16.50 4.03 -3.77
CA LEU A 45 -17.05 4.79 -2.64
C LEU A 45 -16.01 5.76 -2.08
N GLY A 46 -14.76 5.32 -1.97
CA GLY A 46 -13.64 6.16 -1.56
C GLY A 46 -13.39 7.31 -2.54
N TRP A 47 -13.46 7.06 -3.86
CA TRP A 47 -13.40 8.11 -4.88
C TRP A 47 -14.51 9.15 -4.69
N ALA A 48 -15.75 8.68 -4.54
CA ALA A 48 -16.90 9.57 -4.32
C ALA A 48 -16.74 10.39 -3.03
N THR A 49 -16.28 9.78 -1.94
CA THR A 49 -16.09 10.47 -0.66
C THR A 49 -14.98 11.52 -0.76
N TRP A 50 -13.82 11.18 -1.31
CA TRP A 50 -12.72 12.13 -1.53
C TRP A 50 -13.11 13.25 -2.49
N ALA A 51 -13.92 12.95 -3.51
CA ALA A 51 -14.44 13.96 -4.43
C ALA A 51 -15.36 14.96 -3.72
N ILE A 52 -16.29 14.48 -2.89
CA ILE A 52 -17.18 15.34 -2.10
C ILE A 52 -16.36 16.19 -1.12
N VAL A 53 -15.40 15.59 -0.41
CA VAL A 53 -14.52 16.32 0.52
C VAL A 53 -13.76 17.42 -0.21
N SER A 54 -13.12 17.09 -1.33
CA SER A 54 -12.38 18.07 -2.13
C SER A 54 -13.27 19.20 -2.67
N PHE A 55 -14.47 18.86 -3.14
CA PHE A 55 -15.45 19.84 -3.62
C PHE A 55 -15.88 20.79 -2.50
N VAL A 56 -16.25 20.26 -1.33
CA VAL A 56 -16.68 21.07 -0.19
C VAL A 56 -15.55 21.92 0.35
N MET A 57 -14.33 21.38 0.46
CA MET A 57 -13.16 22.17 0.88
C MET A 57 -12.87 23.30 -0.10
N SER A 58 -12.99 23.05 -1.41
CA SER A 58 -12.78 24.09 -2.42
C SER A 58 -13.82 25.22 -2.32
N ALA A 59 -15.08 24.87 -2.07
CA ALA A 59 -16.15 25.86 -1.92
C ALA A 59 -16.12 26.60 -0.56
N ALA A 60 -15.87 25.89 0.54
CA ALA A 60 -15.99 26.39 1.90
C ALA A 60 -14.74 27.12 2.39
N LEU A 61 -13.54 26.55 2.16
CA LEU A 61 -12.29 27.12 2.68
C LEU A 61 -11.71 28.21 1.79
N PHE A 62 -11.86 28.07 0.48
CA PHE A 62 -11.33 29.06 -0.46
C PHE A 62 -12.35 30.12 -0.84
N GLY A 63 -13.58 30.05 -0.32
CA GLY A 63 -14.67 30.96 -0.68
C GLY A 63 -15.12 30.83 -2.14
N LEU A 64 -14.71 29.76 -2.82
CA LEU A 64 -14.94 29.56 -4.24
C LEU A 64 -16.25 28.81 -4.50
N ALA A 65 -17.30 29.15 -3.77
CA ALA A 65 -18.59 28.52 -3.98
C ALA A 65 -19.09 28.85 -5.41
N PRO A 66 -19.53 27.85 -6.20
CA PRO A 66 -19.95 28.09 -7.58
C PRO A 66 -21.06 29.13 -7.69
N GLY A 67 -21.94 29.29 -6.68
CA GLY A 67 -22.96 30.33 -6.66
C GLY A 67 -23.38 30.73 -5.26
N SER A 68 -24.18 31.79 -5.16
CA SER A 68 -24.58 32.43 -3.88
C SER A 68 -25.36 31.51 -2.93
N GLU A 69 -26.26 30.67 -3.45
CA GLU A 69 -27.01 29.70 -2.66
C GLU A 69 -26.11 28.56 -2.14
N VAL A 70 -25.19 28.07 -2.98
CA VAL A 70 -24.20 27.05 -2.58
C VAL A 70 -23.22 27.63 -1.56
N GLY A 71 -22.82 28.89 -1.71
CA GLY A 71 -21.97 29.60 -0.77
C GLY A 71 -22.62 29.81 0.59
N ARG A 72 -23.94 30.05 0.64
CA ARG A 72 -24.67 30.17 1.91
C ARG A 72 -24.68 28.84 2.69
N VAL A 73 -24.84 27.72 1.99
CA VAL A 73 -24.86 26.38 2.61
C VAL A 73 -23.45 25.90 2.96
N LEU A 74 -22.52 25.97 2.00
CA LEU A 74 -21.15 25.46 2.16
C LEU A 74 -20.22 26.41 2.93
N GLY A 75 -20.54 27.69 3.02
CA GLY A 75 -19.83 28.65 3.87
C GLY A 75 -20.26 28.58 5.34
N SER A 76 -21.22 27.71 5.70
CA SER A 76 -21.63 27.51 7.09
C SER A 76 -20.56 26.74 7.89
N PRO A 77 -20.37 27.02 9.19
CA PRO A 77 -19.46 26.25 10.04
C PRO A 77 -19.78 24.74 10.03
N TRP A 78 -21.06 24.39 9.87
CA TRP A 78 -21.53 23.00 9.78
C TRP A 78 -21.06 22.28 8.52
N ALA A 79 -20.90 22.99 7.39
CA ALA A 79 -20.34 22.41 6.18
C ALA A 79 -18.86 22.05 6.35
N ALA A 80 -18.09 22.87 7.08
CA ALA A 80 -16.71 22.55 7.44
C ALA A 80 -16.65 21.30 8.35
N VAL A 81 -17.51 21.23 9.38
CA VAL A 81 -17.62 20.04 10.24
C VAL A 81 -18.00 18.79 9.44
N ALA A 82 -18.97 18.88 8.54
CA ALA A 82 -19.38 17.78 7.67
C ALA A 82 -18.24 17.33 6.74
N ALA A 83 -17.47 18.28 6.18
CA ALA A 83 -16.32 17.97 5.34
C ALA A 83 -15.21 17.26 6.12
N LEU A 84 -14.93 17.68 7.36
CA LEU A 84 -13.98 16.99 8.24
C LEU A 84 -14.44 15.58 8.57
N ALA A 85 -15.72 15.39 8.89
CA ALA A 85 -16.29 14.07 9.14
C ALA A 85 -16.22 13.15 7.91
N LEU A 86 -16.53 13.67 6.72
CA LEU A 86 -16.39 12.95 5.46
C LEU A 86 -14.93 12.67 5.11
N GLY A 87 -14.01 13.60 5.40
CA GLY A 87 -12.58 13.42 5.22
C GLY A 87 -12.03 12.30 6.10
N TRP A 88 -12.42 12.29 7.38
CA TRP A 88 -12.12 11.18 8.28
C TRP A 88 -12.66 9.84 7.75
N PHE A 89 -13.92 9.81 7.31
CA PHE A 89 -14.50 8.62 6.70
C PHE A 89 -13.74 8.17 5.45
N ALA A 90 -13.31 9.11 4.60
CA ALA A 90 -12.52 8.83 3.39
C ALA A 90 -11.15 8.22 3.72
N ILE A 91 -10.49 8.71 4.77
CA ILE A 91 -9.25 8.12 5.30
C ILE A 91 -9.49 6.68 5.74
N LEU A 92 -10.56 6.41 6.50
CA LEU A 92 -10.91 5.05 6.91
C LEU A 92 -11.17 4.12 5.72
N GLN A 93 -11.82 4.62 4.65
CA GLN A 93 -12.00 3.84 3.41
C GLN A 93 -10.65 3.50 2.77
N SER A 94 -9.74 4.47 2.66
CA SER A 94 -8.40 4.24 2.08
C SER A 94 -7.57 3.24 2.89
N ILE A 95 -7.61 3.31 4.23
CA ILE A 95 -6.96 2.34 5.13
C ILE A 95 -7.56 0.95 4.93
N TRP A 96 -8.89 0.83 4.88
CA TRP A 96 -9.54 -0.45 4.66
C TRP A 96 -9.16 -1.06 3.31
N VAL A 97 -9.12 -0.26 2.24
CA VAL A 97 -8.67 -0.70 0.90
C VAL A 97 -7.23 -1.19 0.96
N TYR A 98 -6.35 -0.46 1.66
CA TYR A 98 -4.96 -0.86 1.86
C TYR A 98 -4.87 -2.24 2.55
N GLU A 99 -5.49 -2.40 3.72
CA GLU A 99 -5.43 -3.65 4.48
C GLU A 99 -6.03 -4.82 3.72
N ARG A 100 -7.16 -4.60 3.05
CA ARG A 100 -7.81 -5.66 2.28
C ARG A 100 -6.98 -6.07 1.05
N ALA A 101 -6.36 -5.11 0.37
CA ALA A 101 -5.47 -5.38 -0.75
C ALA A 101 -4.17 -6.06 -0.29
N LYS A 102 -3.60 -5.63 0.83
CA LYS A 102 -2.42 -6.25 1.45
C LYS A 102 -2.72 -7.71 1.82
N ALA A 103 -3.85 -7.98 2.46
CA ALA A 103 -4.27 -9.35 2.79
C ALA A 103 -4.53 -10.22 1.55
N SER A 104 -5.07 -9.66 0.47
CA SER A 104 -5.33 -10.42 -0.76
C SER A 104 -4.05 -10.71 -1.56
N PHE A 105 -3.17 -9.74 -1.71
CA PHE A 105 -1.98 -9.84 -2.57
C PHE A 105 -0.69 -10.18 -1.81
N GLY A 106 -0.72 -10.15 -0.48
CA GLY A 106 0.47 -10.34 0.36
C GLY A 106 1.58 -9.32 0.10
N GLN A 107 1.27 -8.18 -0.52
CA GLN A 107 2.26 -7.22 -1.01
C GLN A 107 1.83 -5.78 -0.70
N THR A 108 2.68 -5.05 0.01
CA THR A 108 2.38 -3.67 0.43
C THR A 108 2.40 -2.67 -0.73
N ARG A 109 3.14 -2.95 -1.81
CA ARG A 109 3.15 -2.08 -2.99
C ARG A 109 1.81 -2.02 -3.71
N VAL A 110 1.16 -3.16 -3.96
CA VAL A 110 -0.17 -3.18 -4.61
C VAL A 110 -1.20 -2.51 -3.71
N ALA A 111 -1.16 -2.80 -2.41
CA ALA A 111 -2.02 -2.16 -1.42
C ALA A 111 -1.85 -0.63 -1.40
N GLY A 112 -0.61 -0.15 -1.38
CA GLY A 112 -0.28 1.27 -1.42
C GLY A 112 -0.76 1.94 -2.70
N LEU A 113 -0.56 1.31 -3.87
CA LEU A 113 -1.05 1.83 -5.15
C LEU A 113 -2.58 1.94 -5.17
N LEU A 114 -3.31 0.93 -4.69
CA LEU A 114 -4.77 0.97 -4.65
C LEU A 114 -5.29 2.05 -3.69
N ALA A 115 -4.71 2.14 -2.50
CA ALA A 115 -5.09 3.17 -1.52
C ALA A 115 -4.80 4.59 -2.04
N TRP A 116 -3.62 4.81 -2.64
CA TRP A 116 -3.30 6.10 -3.25
C TRP A 116 -4.18 6.41 -4.45
N LEU A 117 -4.55 5.43 -5.26
CA LEU A 117 -5.52 5.61 -6.35
C LEU A 117 -6.88 6.06 -5.79
N THR A 118 -7.30 5.51 -4.66
CA THR A 118 -8.54 5.93 -3.98
C THR A 118 -8.51 7.40 -3.61
N VAL A 119 -7.39 7.88 -3.09
CA VAL A 119 -7.22 9.29 -2.72
C VAL A 119 -7.10 10.17 -3.97
N SER A 120 -6.12 9.90 -4.84
CA SER A 120 -5.76 10.78 -5.95
C SER A 120 -6.87 10.90 -6.99
N ALA A 121 -7.55 9.80 -7.34
CA ALA A 121 -8.65 9.86 -8.31
C ALA A 121 -9.87 10.59 -7.74
N GLY A 122 -10.17 10.43 -6.44
CA GLY A 122 -11.25 11.15 -5.78
C GLY A 122 -10.97 12.66 -5.70
N LEU A 123 -9.77 13.05 -5.28
CA LEU A 123 -9.36 14.46 -5.24
C LEU A 123 -9.36 15.10 -6.64
N ALA A 124 -8.85 14.39 -7.66
CA ALA A 124 -8.90 14.85 -9.03
C ALA A 124 -10.34 15.03 -9.55
N ALA A 125 -11.23 14.08 -9.26
CA ALA A 125 -12.63 14.17 -9.66
C ALA A 125 -13.38 15.32 -8.94
N GLY A 126 -13.11 15.51 -7.64
CA GLY A 126 -13.71 16.58 -6.85
C GLY A 126 -13.30 17.97 -7.33
N THR A 127 -12.00 18.19 -7.52
CA THR A 127 -11.46 19.45 -8.07
C THR A 127 -11.95 19.71 -9.50
N ALA A 128 -11.98 18.70 -10.37
CA ALA A 128 -12.51 18.86 -11.73
C ALA A 128 -14.01 19.18 -11.75
N GLY A 129 -14.81 18.50 -10.92
CA GLY A 129 -16.24 18.77 -10.77
C GLY A 129 -16.51 20.17 -10.22
N TRP A 130 -15.69 20.59 -9.26
CA TRP A 130 -15.72 21.94 -8.70
C TRP A 130 -15.38 23.00 -9.75
N LEU A 131 -14.28 22.83 -10.49
CA LEU A 131 -13.87 23.76 -11.55
C LEU A 131 -14.93 23.87 -12.65
N ALA A 132 -15.50 22.74 -13.08
CA ALA A 132 -16.57 22.72 -14.06
C ALA A 132 -17.84 23.43 -13.58
N ALA A 133 -18.18 23.31 -12.29
CA ALA A 133 -19.29 24.04 -11.69
C ALA A 133 -19.00 25.55 -11.62
N SER A 134 -17.80 25.93 -11.16
CA SER A 134 -17.37 27.34 -11.08
C SER A 134 -17.41 28.02 -12.45
N LEU A 135 -16.83 27.41 -13.48
CA LEU A 135 -16.81 27.97 -14.85
C LEU A 135 -18.22 28.11 -15.47
N ARG A 136 -19.17 27.27 -15.04
CA ARG A 136 -20.57 27.35 -15.52
C ARG A 136 -21.34 28.49 -14.86
N THR A 137 -21.04 28.79 -13.61
CA THR A 137 -21.79 29.80 -12.86
C THR A 137 -21.15 31.18 -12.95
N ASP A 138 -19.81 31.25 -12.99
CA ASP A 138 -19.06 32.49 -13.18
C ASP A 138 -17.94 32.30 -14.23
N PRO A 139 -18.24 32.54 -15.52
CA PRO A 139 -17.30 32.31 -16.61
C PRO A 139 -16.19 33.37 -16.68
N GLU A 140 -16.39 34.53 -16.06
CA GLU A 140 -15.39 35.61 -16.00
C GLU A 140 -14.66 35.60 -14.64
N PRO A 141 -13.39 36.05 -14.56
CA PRO A 141 -12.47 36.37 -15.67
C PRO A 141 -12.11 35.11 -16.47
N PRO A 142 -11.38 35.18 -17.60
CA PRO A 142 -10.87 33.98 -18.28
C PRO A 142 -9.90 33.17 -17.39
N PHE A 143 -9.75 31.88 -17.68
CA PHE A 143 -8.79 31.02 -16.96
C PHE A 143 -7.36 31.47 -17.28
N ASP A 144 -6.62 31.89 -16.25
CA ASP A 144 -5.25 32.41 -16.40
C ASP A 144 -4.36 31.98 -15.23
N LEU A 145 -3.37 31.14 -15.53
CA LEU A 145 -2.43 30.59 -14.54
C LEU A 145 -1.57 31.68 -13.88
N GLU A 146 -1.37 32.84 -14.52
CA GLU A 146 -0.61 33.95 -13.92
C GLU A 146 -1.32 34.52 -12.70
N ARG A 147 -2.65 34.35 -12.59
CA ARG A 147 -3.43 34.76 -11.42
C ARG A 147 -3.02 34.02 -10.15
N ILE A 148 -2.44 32.81 -10.25
CA ILE A 148 -1.92 32.08 -9.08
C ILE A 148 -0.86 32.90 -8.34
N ALA A 149 -0.06 33.69 -9.07
CA ALA A 149 1.02 34.49 -8.48
C ALA A 149 0.62 35.93 -8.15
N THR A 150 -0.44 36.45 -8.79
CA THR A 150 -0.77 37.88 -8.78
C THR A 150 -2.08 38.22 -8.08
N ALA A 151 -2.97 37.25 -7.87
CA ALA A 151 -4.27 37.49 -7.25
C ALA A 151 -4.15 37.78 -5.74
N PRO A 152 -4.90 38.78 -5.22
CA PRO A 152 -4.96 39.06 -3.79
C PRO A 152 -5.81 38.02 -3.02
N ASP A 153 -6.65 37.28 -3.73
CA ASP A 153 -7.52 36.20 -3.26
C ASP A 153 -7.07 34.84 -3.82
N ILE A 154 -7.58 33.74 -3.25
CA ILE A 154 -7.20 32.38 -3.67
C ILE A 154 -7.87 32.10 -5.03
N PRO A 155 -7.11 31.99 -6.14
CA PRO A 155 -7.71 31.90 -7.46
C PRO A 155 -8.15 30.46 -7.76
N ARG A 156 -9.21 30.30 -8.56
CA ARG A 156 -9.73 28.99 -9.02
C ARG A 156 -8.68 28.16 -9.76
N GLU A 157 -7.70 28.82 -10.36
CA GLU A 157 -6.58 28.23 -11.07
C GLU A 157 -5.68 27.40 -10.12
N LEU A 158 -5.59 27.76 -8.83
CA LEU A 158 -4.88 26.97 -7.83
C LEU A 158 -5.55 25.59 -7.64
N SER A 159 -6.88 25.57 -7.51
CA SER A 159 -7.65 24.32 -7.40
C SER A 159 -7.51 23.46 -8.66
N ALA A 160 -7.46 24.09 -9.84
CA ALA A 160 -7.22 23.40 -11.10
C ALA A 160 -5.81 22.78 -11.15
N LEU A 161 -4.77 23.49 -10.70
CA LEU A 161 -3.41 22.99 -10.62
C LEU A 161 -3.31 21.80 -9.65
N ILE A 162 -3.88 21.91 -8.46
CA ILE A 162 -3.93 20.83 -7.46
C ILE A 162 -4.64 19.61 -8.05
N GLY A 163 -5.79 19.81 -8.69
CA GLY A 163 -6.53 18.76 -9.37
C GLY A 163 -5.73 18.08 -10.48
N ALA A 164 -4.99 18.85 -11.28
CA ALA A 164 -4.12 18.34 -12.34
C ALA A 164 -2.98 17.48 -11.77
N VAL A 165 -2.34 17.90 -10.68
CA VAL A 165 -1.30 17.11 -10.01
C VAL A 165 -1.85 15.76 -9.55
N TYR A 166 -3.02 15.75 -8.89
CA TYR A 166 -3.66 14.52 -8.46
C TYR A 166 -4.13 13.65 -9.63
N ALA A 167 -4.59 14.25 -10.74
CA ALA A 167 -4.97 13.53 -11.94
C ALA A 167 -3.76 12.83 -12.58
N VAL A 168 -2.62 13.52 -12.68
CA VAL A 168 -1.36 12.94 -13.18
C VAL A 168 -0.92 11.79 -12.27
N TRP A 169 -0.99 11.95 -10.95
CA TRP A 169 -0.70 10.86 -10.01
C TRP A 169 -1.65 9.68 -10.13
N ALA A 170 -2.96 9.91 -10.28
CA ALA A 170 -3.92 8.84 -10.53
C ALA A 170 -3.59 8.09 -11.82
N LEU A 171 -3.22 8.80 -12.88
CA LEU A 171 -2.84 8.20 -14.16
C LEU A 171 -1.56 7.36 -14.04
N VAL A 172 -0.52 7.89 -13.39
CA VAL A 172 0.72 7.14 -13.12
C VAL A 172 0.42 5.85 -12.35
N ILE A 173 -0.45 5.92 -11.35
CA ILE A 173 -0.85 4.73 -10.58
C ILE A 173 -1.62 3.75 -11.47
N LEU A 174 -2.59 4.20 -12.26
CA LEU A 174 -3.34 3.36 -13.19
C LEU A 174 -2.44 2.65 -14.20
N CYS A 175 -1.39 3.31 -14.70
CA CYS A 175 -0.42 2.68 -15.59
C CYS A 175 0.44 1.62 -14.88
N ARG A 176 0.79 1.82 -13.60
CA ARG A 176 1.66 0.91 -12.84
C ARG A 176 0.93 -0.26 -12.20
N LEU A 177 -0.35 -0.08 -11.90
CA LEU A 177 -1.15 -1.03 -11.12
C LEU A 177 -1.30 -2.40 -11.80
N PRO A 178 -1.58 -2.52 -13.12
CA PRO A 178 -1.69 -3.83 -13.79
C PRO A 178 -0.41 -4.64 -13.69
N GLY A 179 0.75 -4.01 -13.92
CA GLY A 179 2.05 -4.67 -13.81
C GLY A 179 2.37 -5.11 -12.38
N ALA A 180 2.02 -4.28 -11.38
CA ALA A 180 2.19 -4.62 -9.97
C ALA A 180 1.30 -5.81 -9.56
N ILE A 181 0.02 -5.80 -9.97
CA ILE A 181 -0.92 -6.91 -9.72
C ILE A 181 -0.46 -8.19 -10.41
N HIS A 182 -0.01 -8.10 -11.67
CA HIS A 182 0.49 -9.24 -12.42
C HIS A 182 1.71 -9.85 -11.72
N HIS A 183 2.67 -9.02 -11.32
CA HIS A 183 3.86 -9.45 -10.57
C HIS A 183 3.48 -10.15 -9.26
N ALA A 184 2.62 -9.53 -8.44
CA ALA A 184 2.18 -10.11 -7.17
C ALA A 184 1.53 -11.49 -7.38
N ARG A 185 0.61 -11.60 -8.35
CA ARG A 185 -0.07 -12.87 -8.67
C ARG A 185 0.89 -13.93 -9.20
N SER A 186 1.82 -13.54 -10.07
CA SER A 186 2.86 -14.43 -10.58
C SER A 186 3.68 -15.02 -9.43
N ARG A 187 4.15 -14.17 -8.50
CA ARG A 187 4.89 -14.62 -7.32
C ARG A 187 4.06 -15.50 -6.39
N GLN A 188 2.79 -15.17 -6.14
CA GLN A 188 1.90 -16.04 -5.36
C GLN A 188 1.72 -17.42 -6.00
N ARG A 189 1.55 -17.49 -7.33
CA ARG A 189 1.47 -18.77 -8.05
C ARG A 189 2.76 -19.56 -7.97
N THR A 190 3.92 -18.90 -8.04
CA THR A 190 5.22 -19.56 -7.85
C THR A 190 5.32 -20.16 -6.45
N LEU A 191 4.91 -19.42 -5.40
CA LEU A 191 4.90 -19.93 -4.02
C LEU A 191 3.94 -21.12 -3.86
N GLU A 192 2.72 -20.99 -4.38
CA GLU A 192 1.71 -22.06 -4.37
C GLU A 192 2.25 -23.33 -5.06
N ARG A 193 2.84 -23.18 -6.25
CA ARG A 193 3.47 -24.28 -7.00
C ARG A 193 4.63 -24.91 -6.25
N LEU A 194 5.53 -24.10 -5.68
CA LEU A 194 6.68 -24.61 -4.93
C LEU A 194 6.25 -25.39 -3.68
N ARG A 195 5.17 -24.99 -3.02
CA ARG A 195 4.62 -25.74 -1.89
C ARG A 195 3.93 -27.04 -2.29
N ALA A 196 3.24 -27.03 -3.44
CA ALA A 196 2.52 -28.20 -3.92
C ALA A 196 3.44 -29.26 -4.55
N ASN A 197 4.40 -28.84 -5.38
CA ASN A 197 5.17 -29.72 -6.25
C ASN A 197 6.70 -29.60 -6.06
N GLY A 198 7.16 -28.62 -5.28
CA GLY A 198 8.59 -28.40 -5.07
C GLY A 198 9.23 -29.45 -4.17
N ARG A 199 10.53 -29.64 -4.34
CA ARG A 199 11.34 -30.45 -3.42
C ARG A 199 11.63 -29.63 -2.18
N ARG A 200 11.37 -30.21 -1.01
CA ARG A 200 11.63 -29.61 0.30
C ARG A 200 13.00 -30.05 0.78
N HIS A 201 13.87 -29.10 1.11
CA HIS A 201 15.17 -29.34 1.70
C HIS A 201 15.20 -28.74 3.10
N ALA A 202 15.64 -29.53 4.08
CA ALA A 202 15.92 -29.01 5.42
C ALA A 202 17.07 -28.01 5.33
N ALA A 203 16.86 -26.84 5.92
CA ALA A 203 17.81 -25.75 5.89
C ALA A 203 18.00 -25.18 7.30
N VAL A 204 19.14 -24.54 7.51
CA VAL A 204 19.46 -23.85 8.77
C VAL A 204 19.89 -22.44 8.44
N LEU A 205 19.29 -21.47 9.13
CA LEU A 205 19.67 -20.06 9.05
C LEU A 205 21.11 -19.89 9.54
N THR A 206 22.03 -19.45 8.69
CA THR A 206 23.46 -19.29 9.01
C THR A 206 23.88 -17.84 9.21
N ASP A 207 23.22 -16.89 8.54
CA ASP A 207 23.52 -15.47 8.70
C ASP A 207 22.26 -14.60 8.64
N VAL A 208 22.27 -13.51 9.41
CA VAL A 208 21.24 -12.46 9.41
C VAL A 208 21.94 -11.10 9.41
N THR A 209 22.03 -10.49 8.23
CA THR A 209 22.64 -9.18 8.03
C THR A 209 21.55 -8.10 7.97
N PHE A 210 21.57 -7.16 8.93
CA PHE A 210 20.67 -6.01 8.92
C PHE A 210 21.03 -5.00 7.81
N GLY A 211 20.04 -4.59 7.01
CA GLY A 211 20.24 -3.70 5.87
C GLY A 211 20.25 -2.20 6.19
N ASN A 212 20.10 -1.81 7.46
CA ASN A 212 19.97 -0.41 7.90
C ASN A 212 18.88 0.38 7.15
N HIS A 213 17.77 -0.27 6.82
CA HIS A 213 16.62 0.36 6.20
C HIS A 213 15.31 -0.30 6.63
N TRP A 214 14.23 0.48 6.65
CA TRP A 214 12.90 0.07 7.09
C TRP A 214 11.86 0.25 5.98
N VAL A 215 10.78 -0.54 6.04
CA VAL A 215 9.56 -0.32 5.25
C VAL A 215 8.42 -0.16 6.23
N GLY A 216 8.00 1.10 6.44
CA GLY A 216 7.20 1.45 7.62
C GLY A 216 8.04 1.24 8.88
N SER A 217 7.47 0.58 9.88
CA SER A 217 8.18 0.22 11.13
C SER A 217 8.99 -1.07 11.04
N GLN A 218 8.96 -1.77 9.90
CA GLN A 218 9.57 -3.10 9.79
C GLN A 218 11.00 -3.03 9.22
N PRO A 219 12.03 -3.38 10.00
CA PRO A 219 13.39 -3.52 9.51
C PRO A 219 13.50 -4.61 8.44
N GLN A 220 14.45 -4.43 7.54
CA GLN A 220 14.77 -5.45 6.53
C GLN A 220 16.19 -5.98 6.70
N PHE A 221 16.32 -7.26 6.37
CA PHE A 221 17.53 -8.03 6.53
C PHE A 221 17.83 -8.80 5.25
N THR A 222 19.09 -9.21 5.14
CA THR A 222 19.52 -10.26 4.22
C THR A 222 19.80 -11.48 5.08
N ILE A 223 19.19 -12.60 4.73
CA ILE A 223 19.41 -13.86 5.42
C ILE A 223 20.02 -14.87 4.48
N GLU A 224 20.85 -15.73 5.05
CA GLU A 224 21.48 -16.84 4.34
C GLU A 224 21.20 -18.12 5.09
N ALA A 225 20.75 -19.14 4.35
CA ALA A 225 20.44 -20.45 4.91
C ALA A 225 21.18 -21.53 4.13
N THR A 226 21.84 -22.43 4.85
CA THR A 226 22.50 -23.58 4.23
C THR A 226 21.57 -24.78 4.20
N TYR A 227 21.56 -25.52 3.10
CA TYR A 227 20.75 -26.71 2.91
C TYR A 227 21.53 -27.78 2.14
N ASP A 228 21.20 -29.05 2.35
CA ASP A 228 21.74 -30.16 1.56
C ASP A 228 20.82 -30.45 0.37
N ALA A 229 21.38 -30.43 -0.83
CA ALA A 229 20.72 -30.88 -2.04
C ALA A 229 21.62 -31.88 -2.78
N ASP A 230 21.15 -33.13 -2.84
CA ASP A 230 21.81 -34.24 -3.52
C ASP A 230 23.23 -34.53 -2.98
N GLY A 231 23.44 -34.37 -1.67
CA GLY A 231 24.72 -34.62 -0.99
C GLY A 231 25.72 -33.48 -1.11
N ALA A 232 25.31 -32.33 -1.64
CA ALA A 232 26.10 -31.12 -1.72
C ALA A 232 25.47 -30.01 -0.89
N GLN A 233 26.27 -29.40 -0.01
CA GLN A 233 25.85 -28.23 0.75
C GLN A 233 25.70 -27.01 -0.17
N ARG A 234 24.54 -26.38 -0.13
CA ARG A 234 24.21 -25.18 -0.91
C ARG A 234 23.76 -24.04 0.01
N LEU A 235 23.89 -22.82 -0.50
CA LEU A 235 23.50 -21.60 0.19
C LEU A 235 22.30 -20.97 -0.51
N ALA A 236 21.23 -20.71 0.23
CA ALA A 236 20.06 -19.97 -0.20
C ALA A 236 20.08 -18.57 0.44
N ARG A 237 20.05 -17.53 -0.40
CA ARG A 237 19.99 -16.14 0.04
C ARG A 237 18.59 -15.58 -0.12
N ALA A 238 18.08 -14.91 0.91
CA ALA A 238 16.79 -14.23 0.86
C ALA A 238 16.85 -12.85 1.53
N ARG A 239 15.88 -12.01 1.20
CA ARG A 239 15.53 -10.81 1.95
C ARG A 239 14.48 -11.18 2.97
N MET A 240 14.56 -10.59 4.14
CA MET A 240 13.60 -10.77 5.22
C MET A 240 13.09 -9.40 5.66
N ARG A 241 11.80 -9.31 5.96
CA ARG A 241 11.18 -8.19 6.66
C ARG A 241 10.49 -8.73 7.90
N ALA A 242 10.84 -8.21 9.06
CA ALA A 242 10.34 -8.68 10.35
C ALA A 242 9.94 -7.48 11.21
N ASP A 243 9.16 -7.74 12.26
CA ASP A 243 9.07 -6.77 13.37
C ASP A 243 10.40 -6.76 14.14
N ALA A 244 10.76 -5.62 14.74
CA ALA A 244 12.04 -5.45 15.42
C ALA A 244 12.28 -6.47 16.56
N ASP A 245 11.20 -6.93 17.20
CA ASP A 245 11.26 -7.92 18.28
C ASP A 245 11.12 -9.38 17.78
N ARG A 246 11.05 -9.59 16.45
CA ARG A 246 10.78 -10.89 15.80
C ARG A 246 11.86 -11.27 14.78
N VAL A 247 13.10 -10.88 15.02
CA VAL A 247 14.23 -11.31 14.20
C VAL A 247 14.68 -12.71 14.62
N PRO A 248 14.67 -13.72 13.74
CA PRO A 248 15.05 -15.09 14.09
C PRO A 248 16.55 -15.21 14.42
N VAL A 249 16.88 -16.08 15.38
CA VAL A 249 18.27 -16.36 15.77
C VAL A 249 18.96 -17.23 14.70
N VAL A 250 20.26 -17.01 14.45
CA VAL A 250 21.09 -17.94 13.66
C VAL A 250 21.00 -19.36 14.25
N GLY A 251 20.86 -20.36 13.40
CA GLY A 251 20.55 -21.75 13.78
C GLY A 251 19.07 -22.10 13.71
N THR A 252 18.18 -21.12 13.47
CA THR A 252 16.74 -21.38 13.24
C THR A 252 16.54 -22.34 12.08
N ARG A 253 15.66 -23.33 12.28
CA ARG A 253 15.29 -24.30 11.23
C ARG A 253 14.42 -23.66 10.17
N MET A 254 14.77 -23.94 8.92
CA MET A 254 14.12 -23.41 7.74
C MET A 254 13.87 -24.53 6.74
N VAL A 255 13.04 -24.26 5.75
CA VAL A 255 12.80 -25.12 4.61
C VAL A 255 13.10 -24.34 3.33
N VAL A 256 13.97 -24.90 2.49
CA VAL A 256 14.19 -24.42 1.13
C VAL A 256 13.31 -25.23 0.19
N LEU A 257 12.42 -24.56 -0.53
CA LEU A 257 11.60 -25.14 -1.58
C LEU A 257 12.27 -24.84 -2.93
N THR A 258 12.54 -25.88 -3.72
CA THR A 258 13.09 -25.73 -5.07
C THR A 258 12.22 -26.44 -6.09
N ASP A 259 12.20 -25.93 -7.32
CA ASP A 259 11.66 -26.65 -8.47
C ASP A 259 12.69 -26.83 -9.59
N GLY A 260 12.38 -27.70 -10.55
CA GLY A 260 13.21 -27.91 -11.74
C GLY A 260 13.26 -26.71 -12.70
N GLU A 261 12.47 -25.65 -12.44
CA GLU A 261 12.47 -24.40 -13.21
C GLU A 261 13.45 -23.36 -12.62
N GLY A 262 14.17 -23.70 -11.55
CA GLY A 262 15.13 -22.81 -10.89
C GLY A 262 14.50 -21.79 -9.96
N SER A 263 13.20 -21.91 -9.65
CA SER A 263 12.57 -21.09 -8.62
C SER A 263 12.91 -21.63 -7.24
N VAL A 264 13.26 -20.72 -6.32
CA VAL A 264 13.59 -21.04 -4.94
C VAL A 264 12.73 -20.18 -4.02
N ALA A 265 12.14 -20.80 -3.00
CA ALA A 265 11.51 -20.12 -1.89
C ALA A 265 12.12 -20.60 -0.57
N LEU A 266 12.16 -19.69 0.40
CA LEU A 266 12.66 -19.97 1.74
C LEU A 266 11.53 -19.71 2.72
N GLU A 267 11.25 -20.67 3.59
CA GLU A 267 10.20 -20.62 4.60
C GLU A 267 10.76 -21.08 5.95
N PHE A 268 10.14 -20.67 7.04
CA PHE A 268 10.46 -21.25 8.35
C PHE A 268 9.83 -22.64 8.46
N ASP A 269 10.48 -23.54 9.18
CA ASP A 269 9.93 -24.87 9.44
C ASP A 269 8.76 -24.76 10.43
N GLU A 270 7.54 -25.05 9.97
CA GLU A 270 6.32 -24.99 10.79
C GLU A 270 6.33 -25.98 11.97
N SER A 271 7.15 -27.02 11.90
CA SER A 271 7.31 -28.01 12.97
C SER A 271 8.33 -27.62 14.04
N ALA A 272 9.08 -26.54 13.81
CA ALA A 272 10.11 -26.06 14.71
C ALA A 272 9.68 -24.78 15.42
N GLU A 273 9.99 -24.68 16.71
CA GLU A 273 9.85 -23.43 17.44
C GLU A 273 10.89 -22.42 16.96
N ILE A 274 10.45 -21.18 16.67
CA ILE A 274 11.32 -20.10 16.21
C ILE A 274 11.71 -19.24 17.40
N ALA A 275 13.00 -19.27 17.74
CA ALA A 275 13.57 -18.34 18.71
C ALA A 275 13.83 -16.98 18.05
N PHE A 276 13.50 -15.90 18.76
CA PHE A 276 13.69 -14.52 18.30
C PHE A 276 14.69 -13.77 19.18
N GLN A 277 15.50 -12.92 18.57
CA GLN A 277 16.44 -12.03 19.23
C GLN A 277 16.00 -10.57 19.03
N PRO A 278 15.29 -9.97 20.00
CA PRO A 278 15.00 -8.56 19.95
C PRO A 278 16.30 -7.77 20.17
N GLU A 279 16.55 -6.76 19.34
CA GLU A 279 17.67 -5.82 19.55
C GLU A 279 17.22 -4.39 19.27
N GLU A 280 17.72 -3.44 20.06
CA GLU A 280 17.36 -2.02 19.93
C GLU A 280 17.73 -1.45 18.56
N ARG A 281 18.84 -1.89 17.98
CA ARG A 281 19.32 -1.43 16.64
C ARG A 281 18.34 -1.74 15.50
N TYR A 282 17.36 -2.62 15.70
CA TYR A 282 16.36 -2.97 14.70
C TYR A 282 15.14 -2.05 14.74
N ARG A 283 14.96 -1.27 15.81
CA ARG A 283 13.86 -0.31 15.92
C ARG A 283 14.10 0.86 14.98
N ALA A 284 13.04 1.31 14.32
CA ALA A 284 13.12 2.53 13.53
C ALA A 284 13.49 3.70 14.46
N PRO A 285 14.31 4.66 14.01
CA PRO A 285 14.53 5.89 14.75
C PRO A 285 13.17 6.52 15.09
N GLU A 286 12.99 6.94 16.33
CA GLU A 286 11.82 7.76 16.69
C GLU A 286 12.01 9.12 15.99
N ASP A 287 11.13 9.44 15.06
CA ASP A 287 11.06 10.76 14.39
C ASP A 287 10.56 11.84 15.35
#